data_AF-A2A035-F1
#
_entry.id   AF-A2A035-F1
#
_cell.length_a   1.000
_cell.length_b   1.000
_cell.length_c   1.000
_cell.angle_alpha   90.00
_cell.angle_beta   90.00
_cell.angle_gamma   90.00
#
_symmetry.space_group_name_H-M   'P 1'
#
loop_
_entity.id
_entity.type
_entity.pdbx_description
1 polymer ?
#
loop_
_entity_poly.entity_id
_entity_poly.type
_entity_poly.pdbx_seq_one_letter_code
_entity_poly.pdbx_strand_id
1 'polypeptide(L)'
;MKTFQTYLSVDCGLSAGTSYHKQSAVAQFLTFYAARDPAGLGYADLLHYIDYLRSLQRNAVTINRHLTALGDYYDYLISLGLCRNNPAQGVPVKKGLEKSHYTLVNYSALEQLFADYAGSLQG
;
A
#
# COMPACT_ATOMS: atom_id res chain seq x y z
N MET A 1 -14.68 22.12 -6.85
CA MET A 1 -13.41 21.54 -6.35
C MET A 1 -13.37 20.07 -6.71
N LYS A 2 -12.32 19.60 -7.40
CA LYS A 2 -12.10 18.15 -7.56
C LYS A 2 -11.81 17.57 -6.16
N THR A 3 -12.36 16.41 -5.84
CA THR A 3 -12.04 15.70 -4.59
C THR A 3 -10.93 14.69 -4.85
N PHE A 4 -10.24 14.24 -3.80
CA PHE A 4 -9.26 13.16 -3.91
C PHE A 4 -9.89 11.86 -4.44
N GLN A 5 -11.15 11.59 -4.11
CA GLN A 5 -11.91 10.48 -4.69
C GLN A 5 -12.01 10.57 -6.21
N THR A 6 -12.45 11.74 -6.69
CA THR A 6 -12.61 12.00 -8.13
C THR A 6 -11.26 11.90 -8.83
N TYR A 7 -10.20 12.41 -8.22
CA TYR A 7 -8.84 12.28 -8.74
C TYR A 7 -8.42 10.82 -8.93
N LEU A 8 -8.60 9.98 -7.91
CA LEU A 8 -8.24 8.56 -7.99
C LEU A 8 -9.05 7.80 -9.06
N SER A 9 -10.35 8.11 -9.22
CA SER A 9 -11.20 7.39 -10.17
C SER A 9 -11.11 7.90 -11.59
N VAL A 10 -11.05 9.22 -11.79
CA VAL A 10 -11.14 9.86 -13.11
C VAL A 10 -9.75 10.13 -13.68
N ASP A 11 -8.87 10.73 -12.89
CA ASP A 11 -7.54 11.13 -13.36
C ASP A 11 -6.54 9.95 -13.30
N CYS A 12 -6.63 9.07 -12.29
CA CYS A 12 -5.78 7.88 -12.17
C CYS A 12 -6.40 6.58 -12.73
N GLY A 13 -7.70 6.57 -13.05
CA GLY A 13 -8.38 5.39 -13.61
C GLY A 13 -8.44 4.17 -12.68
N LEU A 14 -8.39 4.36 -11.35
CA LEU A 14 -8.33 3.27 -10.39
C LEU A 14 -9.69 2.62 -10.12
N SER A 15 -9.68 1.32 -9.86
CA SER A 15 -10.87 0.56 -9.46
C SER A 15 -11.43 1.05 -8.13
N ALA A 16 -12.74 0.92 -7.93
CA ALA A 16 -13.43 1.37 -6.71
C ALA A 16 -12.80 0.80 -5.42
N GLY A 17 -12.39 -0.47 -5.42
CA GLY A 17 -11.73 -1.10 -4.27
C GLY A 17 -10.35 -0.51 -3.97
N THR A 18 -9.55 -0.23 -5.01
CA THR A 18 -8.22 0.40 -4.85
C THR A 18 -8.35 1.83 -4.35
N SER A 19 -9.30 2.58 -4.92
CA SER A 19 -9.61 3.95 -4.51
C SER A 19 -10.08 4.02 -3.07
N TYR A 20 -10.96 3.11 -2.65
CA TYR A 20 -11.43 3.01 -1.26
C TYR A 20 -10.27 2.78 -0.28
N HIS A 21 -9.38 1.84 -0.59
CA HIS A 21 -8.23 1.57 0.27
C HIS A 21 -7.27 2.76 0.38
N LYS A 22 -7.02 3.47 -0.72
CA LYS A 22 -6.19 4.68 -0.71
C LYS A 22 -6.84 5.80 0.09
N GLN A 23 -8.15 6.01 -0.08
CA GLN A 23 -8.91 6.97 0.71
C GLN A 23 -8.86 6.68 2.20
N SER A 24 -9.11 5.43 2.59
CA SER A 24 -9.08 5.01 3.99
C SER A 24 -7.69 5.24 4.59
N ALA A 25 -6.63 4.93 3.84
CA ALA A 25 -5.26 5.15 4.27
C ALA A 25 -4.93 6.63 4.48
N VAL A 26 -5.38 7.50 3.58
CA VAL A 26 -5.23 8.96 3.70
C VAL A 26 -6.07 9.52 4.84
N ALA A 27 -7.31 9.07 4.99
CA ALA A 27 -8.18 9.51 6.09
C ALA A 27 -7.55 9.21 7.46
N GLN A 28 -6.94 8.03 7.62
CA GLN A 28 -6.22 7.69 8.84
C GLN A 28 -5.03 8.62 9.10
N PHE A 29 -4.25 8.95 8.06
CA PHE A 29 -3.14 9.90 8.16
C PHE A 29 -3.62 11.31 8.55
N LEU A 30 -4.67 11.80 7.90
CA LEU A 30 -5.26 13.11 8.20
C LEU A 30 -5.82 13.15 9.63
N THR A 31 -6.36 12.04 10.12
CA THR A 31 -6.84 11.91 11.50
C THR A 31 -5.67 11.96 12.49
N PHE A 32 -4.55 11.31 12.16
CA PHE A 32 -3.35 11.34 12.98
C PHE A 32 -2.75 12.75 13.11
N TYR A 33 -2.83 13.56 12.04
CA TYR A 33 -2.37 14.95 12.00
C TYR A 33 -3.51 15.98 12.06
N ALA A 34 -4.66 15.67 12.68
CA ALA A 34 -5.90 16.46 12.57
C ALA A 34 -5.78 17.98 12.81
N ALA A 35 -4.78 18.44 13.57
CA ALA A 35 -4.55 19.85 13.87
C ALA A 35 -3.54 20.55 12.92
N ARG A 36 -2.95 19.83 11.95
CA ARG A 36 -1.91 20.35 11.05
C ARG A 36 -2.39 20.35 9.61
N ASP A 37 -1.99 21.38 8.87
CA ASP A 37 -2.17 21.45 7.44
C ASP A 37 -1.34 20.35 6.73
N PRO A 38 -1.97 19.43 5.98
CA PRO A 38 -1.26 18.38 5.25
C PRO A 38 -0.22 18.93 4.26
N ALA A 39 -0.43 20.11 3.67
CA ALA A 39 0.52 20.69 2.74
C ALA A 39 1.84 21.14 3.42
N GLY A 40 1.81 21.37 4.74
CA GLY A 40 2.98 21.72 5.55
C GLY A 40 3.69 20.51 6.18
N LEU A 41 3.23 19.30 5.95
CA LEU A 41 3.85 18.08 6.47
C LEU A 41 4.99 17.64 5.56
N GLY A 42 6.14 17.36 6.16
CA GLY A 42 7.37 16.99 5.45
C GLY A 42 7.74 15.52 5.61
N TYR A 43 8.90 15.16 5.07
CA TYR A 43 9.44 13.80 5.15
C TYR A 43 9.53 13.25 6.59
N ALA A 44 9.95 14.08 7.54
CA ALA A 44 10.03 13.70 8.95
C ALA A 44 8.65 13.33 9.54
N ASP A 45 7.59 14.04 9.13
CA ASP A 45 6.22 13.77 9.57
C ASP A 45 5.70 12.43 8.98
N LEU A 46 6.09 12.11 7.75
CA LEU A 46 5.80 10.80 7.15
C LEU A 46 6.53 9.67 7.88
N LEU A 47 7.80 9.85 8.23
CA LEU A 47 8.54 8.85 9.01
C LEU A 47 7.90 8.63 10.38
N HIS A 48 7.52 9.70 11.08
CA HIS A 48 6.81 9.62 12.34
C HIS A 48 5.47 8.86 12.21
N TYR A 49 4.73 9.08 11.12
CA TYR A 49 3.51 8.33 10.84
C TYR A 49 3.79 6.84 10.56
N ILE A 50 4.87 6.50 9.85
CA ILE A 50 5.27 5.11 9.63
C ILE A 50 5.61 4.43 10.96
N ASP A 51 6.30 5.12 11.87
CA ASP A 51 6.64 4.58 13.19
C ASP A 51 5.39 4.38 14.05
N TYR A 52 4.39 5.26 13.92
CA TYR A 52 3.06 5.01 14.48
C TYR A 52 2.39 3.76 13.88
N LEU A 53 2.44 3.54 12.56
CA LEU A 53 1.90 2.32 11.97
C LEU A 53 2.63 1.06 12.46
N ARG A 54 3.95 1.15 12.69
CA ARG A 54 4.75 0.06 13.26
C ARG A 54 4.38 -0.22 14.72
N SER A 55 4.12 0.80 15.53
CA SER A 55 3.70 0.61 16.92
C SER A 55 2.33 -0.06 17.03
N LEU A 56 1.47 0.14 16.03
CA LEU A 56 0.21 -0.60 15.84
C LEU A 56 0.40 -2.02 15.27
N GLN A 57 1.63 -2.52 15.18
CA GLN A 57 1.97 -3.83 14.61
C GLN A 57 1.45 -4.04 13.19
N ARG A 58 1.33 -2.98 12.39
CA ARG A 58 0.95 -3.11 10.98
C ARG A 58 2.08 -3.77 10.20
N ASN A 59 1.70 -4.75 9.37
CA ASN A 59 2.65 -5.43 8.51
C ASN A 59 3.19 -4.50 7.41
N ALA A 60 4.34 -4.88 6.84
CA ALA A 60 5.01 -4.10 5.80
C ALA A 60 4.12 -3.85 4.57
N VAL A 61 3.25 -4.80 4.20
CA VAL A 61 2.30 -4.64 3.08
C VAL A 61 1.33 -3.49 3.33
N THR A 62 0.81 -3.40 4.56
CA THR A 62 -0.11 -2.35 4.97
C THR A 62 0.61 -1.00 5.00
N ILE A 63 1.80 -0.94 5.60
CA ILE A 63 2.63 0.28 5.63
C ILE A 63 2.92 0.77 4.20
N ASN A 64 3.33 -0.13 3.30
CA ASN A 64 3.59 0.21 1.91
C ASN A 64 2.34 0.73 1.20
N ARG A 65 1.16 0.14 1.47
CA ARG A 65 -0.12 0.64 0.95
C ARG A 65 -0.42 2.06 1.44
N HIS A 66 -0.16 2.37 2.71
CA HIS A 66 -0.28 3.73 3.22
C HIS A 66 0.68 4.67 2.50
N LEU A 67 1.94 4.30 2.31
CA LEU A 67 2.92 5.13 1.61
C LEU A 67 2.53 5.40 0.16
N THR A 68 2.05 4.39 -0.58
CA THR A 68 1.56 4.61 -1.94
C THR A 68 0.32 5.50 -1.96
N ALA A 69 -0.59 5.37 -0.99
CA ALA A 69 -1.77 6.23 -0.89
C ALA A 69 -1.39 7.70 -0.58
N LEU A 70 -0.39 7.90 0.29
CA LEU A 70 0.14 9.23 0.59
C LEU A 70 0.86 9.83 -0.61
N GLY A 71 1.62 9.04 -1.37
CA GLY A 71 2.22 9.46 -2.63
C GLY A 71 1.19 10.08 -3.57
N ASP A 72 0.14 9.34 -3.91
CA ASP A 72 -0.93 9.82 -4.78
C ASP A 72 -1.66 11.04 -4.19
N TYR A 73 -1.79 11.10 -2.86
CA TYR A 73 -2.42 12.23 -2.18
C TYR A 73 -1.61 13.52 -2.32
N TYR A 74 -0.29 13.45 -2.14
CA TYR A 74 0.56 14.62 -2.34
C TYR A 74 0.67 15.00 -3.83
N ASP A 75 0.65 14.04 -4.75
CA ASP A 75 0.57 14.34 -6.19
C ASP A 75 -0.75 15.06 -6.54
N TYR A 76 -1.86 14.66 -5.91
CA TYR A 76 -3.12 15.38 -5.97
C TYR A 76 -3.01 16.81 -5.39
N LEU A 77 -2.40 16.99 -4.21
CA LEU A 77 -2.19 18.33 -3.63
C LEU A 77 -1.31 19.23 -4.52
N ILE A 78 -0.29 18.66 -5.16
CA ILE A 78 0.55 19.37 -6.13
C ILE A 78 -0.27 19.77 -7.35
N SER A 79 -1.13 18.89 -7.86
CA SER A 79 -2.02 19.18 -9.01
C SER A 79 -2.99 20.34 -8.72
N LEU A 80 -3.32 20.57 -7.44
CA LEU A 80 -4.13 21.69 -6.98
C LEU A 80 -3.32 22.96 -6.67
N GLY A 81 -1.99 22.90 -6.77
CA GLY A 81 -1.09 24.01 -6.42
C GLY A 81 -0.94 24.23 -4.91
N LEU A 82 -1.38 23.28 -4.08
CA LEU A 82 -1.35 23.39 -2.61
C LEU A 82 -0.02 22.94 -2.01
N CYS A 83 0.73 22.09 -2.70
CA CYS A 83 2.03 21.62 -2.26
C CYS A 83 3.05 21.74 -3.41
N ARG A 84 4.33 21.91 -3.09
CA ARG A 84 5.41 22.06 -4.09
C ARG A 84 6.16 20.76 -4.37
N ASN A 85 6.16 19.83 -3.43
CA ASN A 85 6.95 18.61 -3.48
C ASN A 85 6.21 17.46 -2.81
N ASN A 86 6.47 16.24 -3.28
CA ASN A 86 5.87 15.05 -2.69
C ASN A 86 6.82 14.46 -1.63
N PRO A 87 6.54 14.56 -0.33
CA PRO A 87 7.40 14.03 0.70
C PRO A 87 7.44 12.49 0.72
N ALA A 88 6.50 11.80 0.06
CA ALA A 88 6.48 10.34 -0.02
C ALA A 88 7.41 9.77 -1.10
N GLN A 89 7.84 10.56 -2.10
CA GLN A 89 8.70 10.08 -3.19
C GLN A 89 10.10 9.63 -2.74
N GLY A 90 10.55 10.01 -1.55
CA GLY A 90 11.86 9.64 -0.99
C GLY A 90 11.81 8.59 0.13
N VAL A 91 10.64 8.05 0.47
CA VAL A 91 10.52 7.06 1.54
C VAL A 91 10.88 5.69 0.97
N PRO A 92 11.97 5.02 1.44
CA PRO A 92 12.33 3.71 0.94
C PRO A 92 11.27 2.70 1.40
N VAL A 93 10.34 2.42 0.51
CA VAL A 93 9.42 1.29 0.59
C VAL A 93 10.28 0.05 0.44
N LYS A 94 10.74 -0.56 1.54
CA LYS A 94 11.26 -1.94 1.47
C LYS A 94 10.12 -2.75 0.85
N LYS A 95 10.29 -3.14 -0.41
CA LYS A 95 9.46 -4.17 -1.05
C LYS A 95 9.53 -5.35 -0.09
N GLY A 96 8.50 -5.51 0.73
CA GLY A 96 8.32 -6.72 1.52
C GLY A 96 8.43 -7.85 0.52
N LEU A 97 9.33 -8.79 0.82
CA LEU A 97 9.61 -9.99 0.03
C LEU A 97 8.34 -10.37 -0.74
N GLU A 98 8.44 -10.35 -2.08
CA GLU A 98 7.40 -10.86 -2.95
C GLU A 98 6.80 -12.08 -2.28
N LYS A 99 5.49 -12.06 -2.03
CA LYS A 99 4.81 -13.27 -1.59
C LYS A 99 4.90 -14.25 -2.73
N SER A 100 5.97 -15.01 -2.71
CA SER A 100 6.16 -16.23 -3.46
C SER A 100 5.05 -17.14 -2.94
N HIS A 101 3.93 -17.21 -3.65
CA HIS A 101 2.85 -18.18 -3.40
C HIS A 101 3.32 -19.58 -3.81
N TYR A 102 4.44 -20.02 -3.26
CA TYR A 102 4.86 -21.41 -3.35
C TYR A 102 4.75 -21.96 -1.95
N THR A 103 3.66 -22.69 -1.72
CA THR A 103 3.69 -23.76 -0.72
C THR A 103 4.91 -24.59 -1.08
N LEU A 104 5.97 -24.53 -0.27
CA LEU A 104 7.09 -25.45 -0.40
C LEU A 104 6.52 -26.83 -0.11
N VAL A 105 6.04 -27.51 -1.15
CA VAL A 105 5.78 -28.94 -1.11
C VAL A 105 7.16 -29.53 -0.82
N ASN A 106 7.36 -30.04 0.40
CA ASN A 106 8.61 -30.72 0.71
C ASN A 106 8.75 -31.95 -0.19
N TYR A 107 9.96 -32.49 -0.31
CA TYR A 107 10.23 -33.63 -1.20
C TYR A 107 9.24 -34.80 -0.98
N SER A 108 8.89 -35.12 0.27
CA SER A 108 7.92 -36.19 0.56
C SER A 108 6.50 -35.92 0.06
N ALA A 109 6.03 -34.67 0.12
CA ALA A 109 4.72 -34.30 -0.39
C ALA A 109 4.70 -34.29 -1.94
N LEU A 110 5.86 -34.07 -2.56
CA LEU A 110 6.04 -34.16 -4.00
C LEU A 110 6.04 -35.62 -4.47
N GLU A 111 6.66 -36.52 -3.70
CA GLU A 111 6.59 -37.97 -3.92
C GLU A 111 5.16 -38.51 -3.81
N GLN A 112 4.38 -38.06 -2.82
CA GLN A 112 2.97 -38.45 -2.71
C GLN A 112 2.13 -37.94 -3.88
N LEU A 113 2.30 -36.66 -4.26
CA LEU A 113 1.60 -36.10 -5.43
C LEU A 113 1.93 -36.87 -6.72
N PHE A 114 3.20 -37.25 -6.89
CA PHE A 114 3.63 -38.05 -8.04
C PHE A 114 3.03 -39.46 -8.02
N ALA A 115 3.02 -40.12 -6.85
CA ALA A 115 2.43 -41.45 -6.70
C ALA A 115 0.93 -41.46 -7.00
N ASP A 116 0.19 -40.47 -6.50
CA ASP A 116 -1.25 -40.31 -6.75
C ASP A 116 -1.55 -40.10 -8.24
N TYR A 117 -0.75 -39.26 -8.91
CA TYR A 117 -0.86 -39.04 -10.35
C TYR A 117 -0.57 -40.31 -11.15
N ALA A 118 0.52 -41.03 -10.83
CA ALA A 118 0.88 -42.28 -11.51
C ALA A 118 -0.19 -43.37 -11.33
N GLY A 119 -0.80 -43.46 -10.15
CA GLY A 119 -1.91 -44.38 -9.88
C GLY A 119 -3.17 -44.06 -10.70
N SER A 120 -3.45 -42.77 -10.93
CA SER A 120 -4.61 -42.33 -11.73
C SER A 120 -4.50 -42.62 -13.23
N LEU A 121 -3.30 -42.91 -13.74
CA LEU A 121 -3.06 -43.25 -15.15
C LEU A 121 -3.19 -44.77 -15.44
N GLN A 122 -3.34 -45.59 -14.41
CA GLN A 122 -3.46 -47.05 -14.53
C GLN A 122 -4.89 -47.57 -14.27
N GLY A 123 -5.87 -46.66 -14.19
CA GLY A 123 -7.31 -46.97 -14.05
C GLY A 123 -8.09 -46.74 -15.32
#